data_AF-A0A7X6SAJ1-F1
#
_entry.id   AF-A0A7X6SAJ1-F1
#
_cell.length_a   1.000
_cell.length_b   1.000
_cell.length_c   1.000
_cell.angle_alpha   90.00
_cell.angle_beta   90.00
_cell.angle_gamma   90.00
#
_symmetry.space_group_name_H-M   'P 1'
#
loop_
_entity.id
_entity.type
_entity.pdbx_description
1 polymer ?
#
loop_
_entity_poly.entity_id
_entity_poly.type
_entity_poly.pdbx_seq_one_letter_code
_entity_poly.pdbx_strand_id
1 'polypeptide(L)'
;MKMYVGITDYDWYSILRNENCDEVNFWKPSGNINFRALETNELFLFKLHSPNNYIVGGGFFVKYSILPTYLAWDAFGIKNGAKTLQELNERVIKYKSKKLIVDNNHNIGCIILTEPFFFNEKDWISVPADWKRGIQTGKTYSTDTFVGKRLLQQVNEKLKNQTLISANKSYEQDSFERYGKEQIVKPRLGQGAFRVLVTDAYNRKCSVTGEKTLPVLDAAHIKS
;
A
#
# COMPACT_ATOMS: atom_id res chain seq x y z
N MET A 1 8.26 -6.94 15.37
CA MET A 1 7.68 -6.41 14.11
C MET A 1 6.27 -5.89 14.41
N LYS A 2 5.84 -4.84 13.73
CA LYS A 2 4.47 -4.33 13.78
C LYS A 2 3.74 -4.64 12.48
N MET A 3 2.42 -4.66 12.59
CA MET A 3 1.50 -4.68 11.47
C MET A 3 0.50 -3.55 11.67
N TYR A 4 0.11 -2.87 10.59
CA TYR A 4 -0.94 -1.86 10.63
C TYR A 4 -2.10 -2.32 9.77
N VAL A 5 -3.28 -2.43 10.38
CA VAL A 5 -4.51 -2.76 9.67
C VAL A 5 -5.21 -1.46 9.31
N GLY A 6 -5.17 -1.08 8.03
CA GLY A 6 -5.74 0.16 7.50
C GLY A 6 -7.10 -0.06 6.86
N ILE A 7 -8.05 0.85 7.12
CA ILE A 7 -9.40 0.77 6.56
C ILE A 7 -9.42 1.33 5.14
N THR A 8 -9.96 0.56 4.19
CA THR A 8 -10.19 0.97 2.80
C THR A 8 -11.62 0.65 2.36
N ASP A 9 -12.05 1.21 1.23
CA ASP A 9 -13.31 0.89 0.57
C ASP A 9 -13.15 -0.26 -0.45
N TYR A 10 -14.29 -0.84 -0.83
CA TYR A 10 -14.32 -1.98 -1.74
C TYR A 10 -13.89 -1.61 -3.17
N ASP A 11 -14.16 -0.38 -3.60
CA ASP A 11 -13.84 0.07 -4.96
C ASP A 11 -12.32 0.22 -5.14
N TRP A 12 -11.63 0.81 -4.16
CA TRP A 12 -10.17 0.88 -4.12
C TRP A 12 -9.55 -0.53 -4.17
N TYR A 13 -10.05 -1.45 -3.33
CA TYR A 13 -9.57 -2.83 -3.29
C TYR A 13 -9.79 -3.56 -4.62
N SER A 14 -10.99 -3.46 -5.19
CA SER A 14 -11.38 -4.19 -6.40
C SER A 14 -10.58 -3.74 -7.63
N ILE A 15 -10.30 -2.44 -7.76
CA ILE A 15 -9.43 -1.92 -8.82
C ILE A 15 -8.04 -2.56 -8.71
N LEU A 16 -7.39 -2.44 -7.54
CA LEU A 16 -6.00 -2.89 -7.39
C LEU A 16 -5.82 -4.40 -7.48
N ARG A 17 -6.81 -5.16 -7.01
CA ARG A 17 -6.82 -6.61 -7.16
C ARG A 17 -6.84 -7.05 -8.63
N ASN A 18 -7.56 -6.33 -9.49
CA ASN A 18 -7.69 -6.69 -10.90
C ASN A 18 -6.47 -6.27 -11.74
N GLU A 19 -5.79 -5.21 -11.33
CA GLU A 19 -4.66 -4.62 -12.08
C GLU A 19 -3.32 -5.31 -11.79
N ASN A 20 -3.26 -6.22 -10.82
CA ASN A 20 -2.06 -6.99 -10.45
C ASN A 20 -0.80 -6.13 -10.29
N CYS A 21 -0.92 -5.03 -9.53
CA CYS A 21 0.15 -4.06 -9.37
C CYS A 21 1.34 -4.61 -8.57
N ASP A 22 2.55 -4.16 -8.88
CA ASP A 22 3.80 -4.45 -8.17
C ASP A 22 4.02 -3.56 -6.93
N GLU A 23 3.33 -2.42 -6.89
CA GLU A 23 3.30 -1.47 -5.79
C GLU A 23 1.91 -0.82 -5.71
N VAL A 24 1.55 -0.25 -4.56
CA VAL A 24 0.31 0.51 -4.40
C VAL A 24 0.53 1.73 -3.53
N ASN A 25 -0.25 2.78 -3.79
CA ASN A 25 -0.36 3.94 -2.92
C ASN A 25 -1.66 3.86 -2.11
N PHE A 26 -1.54 3.49 -0.83
CA PHE A 26 -2.64 3.57 0.12
C PHE A 26 -2.75 5.02 0.61
N TRP A 27 -3.54 5.84 -0.08
CA TRP A 27 -3.60 7.26 0.21
C TRP A 27 -4.57 7.61 1.34
N LYS A 28 -4.29 8.73 2.03
CA LYS A 28 -5.15 9.35 3.04
C LYS A 28 -5.59 10.73 2.54
N PRO A 29 -6.88 11.09 2.66
CA PRO A 29 -7.43 12.35 2.14
C PRO A 29 -6.87 13.59 2.84
N SER A 30 -6.34 13.45 4.05
CA SER A 30 -5.68 14.51 4.80
C SER A 30 -4.17 14.32 4.77
N GLY A 31 -3.46 15.21 4.08
CA GLY A 31 -1.99 15.29 4.05
C GLY A 31 -1.35 15.97 5.27
N ASN A 32 -2.06 16.13 6.38
CA ASN A 32 -1.61 16.98 7.51
C ASN A 32 -1.00 16.18 8.68
N ILE A 33 -1.05 14.85 8.66
CA ILE A 33 -0.57 14.00 9.76
C ILE A 33 0.35 12.93 9.21
N ASN A 34 1.61 12.96 9.64
CA ASN A 34 2.60 11.94 9.32
C ASN A 34 2.12 10.54 9.73
N PHE A 35 2.37 9.54 8.87
CA PHE A 35 2.19 8.14 9.23
C PHE A 35 3.48 7.61 9.85
N ARG A 36 3.42 7.21 11.12
CA ARG A 36 4.56 6.69 11.91
C ARG A 36 4.26 5.34 12.57
N ALA A 37 3.23 4.65 12.08
CA ALA A 37 2.77 3.40 12.68
C ALA A 37 3.66 2.20 12.33
N LEU A 38 4.42 2.30 11.25
CA LEU A 38 5.26 1.25 10.69
C LEU A 38 6.65 1.77 10.37
N GLU A 39 7.64 0.88 10.48
CA GLU A 39 8.98 0.99 9.92
C GLU A 39 9.03 0.32 8.54
N THR A 40 10.05 0.64 7.74
CA THR A 40 10.23 0.05 6.40
C THR A 40 10.25 -1.48 6.48
N ASN A 41 9.60 -2.14 5.53
CA ASN A 41 9.35 -3.57 5.43
C ASN A 41 8.42 -4.16 6.50
N GLU A 42 7.80 -3.34 7.36
CA GLU A 42 6.71 -3.82 8.21
C GLU A 42 5.39 -3.91 7.43
N LEU A 43 4.47 -4.75 7.93
CA LEU A 43 3.30 -5.17 7.16
C LEU A 43 2.15 -4.16 7.27
N PHE A 44 1.61 -3.74 6.13
CA PHE A 44 0.37 -3.00 6.04
C PHE A 44 -0.73 -3.92 5.52
N LEU A 45 -1.83 -4.05 6.26
CA LEU A 45 -2.96 -4.92 5.92
C LEU A 45 -4.17 -4.09 5.50
N PHE A 46 -4.83 -4.51 4.42
CA PHE A 46 -6.02 -3.87 3.88
C PHE A 46 -7.26 -4.45 4.54
N LYS A 47 -8.05 -3.60 5.19
CA LYS A 47 -9.29 -3.99 5.85
C LYS A 47 -10.47 -3.25 5.23
N LEU A 48 -11.45 -3.97 4.70
CA LEU A 48 -12.65 -3.35 4.13
C LEU A 48 -13.51 -2.71 5.21
N HIS A 49 -14.16 -1.59 4.87
CA HIS A 49 -15.23 -1.03 5.69
C HIS A 49 -16.42 -2.00 5.81
N SER A 50 -17.32 -1.74 6.77
CA SER A 50 -18.65 -2.36 6.82
C SER A 50 -19.39 -2.16 5.49
N PRO A 51 -20.16 -3.15 4.98
CA PRO A 51 -20.58 -4.39 5.65
C PRO A 51 -19.57 -5.54 5.61
N ASN A 52 -18.60 -5.53 4.70
CA ASN A 52 -17.69 -6.67 4.55
C ASN A 52 -16.84 -6.86 5.81
N ASN A 53 -16.14 -5.82 6.27
CA ASN A 53 -15.42 -5.86 7.56
C ASN A 53 -14.38 -7.00 7.72
N TYR A 54 -13.67 -7.33 6.63
CA TYR A 54 -12.59 -8.32 6.61
C TYR A 54 -11.25 -7.69 6.26
N ILE A 55 -10.17 -8.34 6.67
CA ILE A 55 -8.82 -8.13 6.12
C ILE A 55 -8.70 -8.93 4.83
N VAL A 56 -8.42 -8.25 3.73
CA VAL A 56 -8.53 -8.78 2.36
C VAL A 56 -7.20 -8.85 1.62
N GLY A 57 -6.12 -8.40 2.24
CA GLY A 57 -4.80 -8.37 1.64
C GLY A 57 -3.85 -7.48 2.42
N GLY A 58 -2.75 -7.11 1.80
CA GLY A 58 -1.76 -6.22 2.37
C GLY A 58 -0.59 -5.95 1.44
N GLY A 59 0.47 -5.37 1.99
CA GLY A 59 1.74 -5.12 1.32
C GLY A 59 2.78 -4.65 2.33
N PHE A 60 4.02 -4.48 1.88
CA PHE A 60 5.13 -4.09 2.75
C PHE A 60 5.36 -2.59 2.69
N PHE A 61 5.44 -1.96 3.86
CA PHE A 61 5.57 -0.52 3.96
C PHE A 61 6.95 -0.05 3.49
N VAL A 62 6.97 0.86 2.53
CA VAL A 62 8.22 1.49 2.05
C VAL A 62 8.44 2.79 2.80
N LYS A 63 7.51 3.73 2.61
CA LYS A 63 7.61 5.10 3.14
C LYS A 63 6.26 5.80 3.12
N TYR A 64 6.14 6.82 3.96
CA TYR A 64 5.07 7.81 3.89
C TYR A 64 5.57 9.12 3.28
N SER A 65 4.79 9.70 2.37
CA SER A 65 5.06 11.03 1.78
C SER A 65 3.76 11.80 1.57
N ILE A 66 3.76 13.12 1.69
CA ILE A 66 2.57 13.95 1.41
C ILE A 66 2.71 14.52 0.01
N LEU A 67 1.81 14.21 -0.92
CA LEU A 67 1.91 14.69 -2.31
C LEU A 67 0.60 15.36 -2.75
N PRO A 68 0.65 16.41 -3.58
CA PRO A 68 -0.46 16.80 -4.43
C PRO A 68 -0.99 15.62 -5.24
N THR A 69 -2.31 15.52 -5.41
CA THR A 69 -2.94 14.42 -6.17
C THR A 69 -2.39 14.25 -7.59
N TYR A 70 -2.06 15.34 -8.29
CA TYR A 70 -1.50 15.24 -9.65
C TYR A 70 -0.14 14.52 -9.68
N LEU A 71 0.72 14.73 -8.66
CA LEU A 71 2.01 14.02 -8.57
C LEU A 71 1.84 12.58 -8.12
N ALA A 72 0.91 12.33 -7.21
CA ALA A 72 0.57 10.96 -6.83
C ALA A 72 -0.01 10.18 -8.03
N TRP A 73 -0.81 10.84 -8.86
CA TRP A 73 -1.30 10.26 -10.11
C TRP A 73 -0.17 10.01 -11.10
N ASP A 74 0.73 10.97 -11.27
CA ASP A 74 1.85 10.82 -12.20
C ASP A 74 2.83 9.71 -11.75
N ALA A 75 3.00 9.51 -10.44
CA ALA A 75 3.86 8.45 -9.90
C ALA A 75 3.19 7.07 -9.89
N PHE A 76 1.90 6.98 -9.55
CA PHE A 76 1.25 5.71 -9.27
C PHE A 76 0.10 5.37 -10.24
N GLY A 77 -0.44 6.32 -10.98
CA GLY A 77 -1.56 6.11 -11.91
C GLY A 77 -2.71 5.32 -11.26
N ILE A 78 -3.07 4.20 -11.89
CA ILE A 78 -4.11 3.28 -11.39
C ILE A 78 -3.76 2.68 -10.02
N LYS A 79 -2.48 2.60 -9.65
CA LYS A 79 -2.00 2.08 -8.35
C LYS A 79 -2.42 2.95 -7.14
N ASN A 80 -3.07 4.09 -7.38
CA ASN A 80 -3.82 4.85 -6.38
C ASN A 80 -5.21 4.26 -6.06
N GLY A 81 -5.63 3.20 -6.74
CA GLY A 81 -6.97 2.61 -6.62
C GLY A 81 -8.07 3.50 -7.20
N ALA A 82 -7.77 4.22 -8.28
CA ALA A 82 -8.69 5.05 -9.07
C ALA A 82 -8.33 4.90 -10.56
N LYS A 83 -9.30 4.99 -11.46
CA LYS A 83 -9.09 4.77 -12.91
C LYS A 83 -8.61 6.03 -13.63
N THR A 84 -8.87 7.23 -13.06
CA THR A 84 -8.41 8.51 -13.62
C THR A 84 -7.98 9.49 -12.52
N LEU A 85 -7.20 10.51 -12.88
CA LEU A 85 -6.86 11.63 -11.98
C LEU A 85 -8.12 12.35 -11.47
N GLN A 86 -9.12 12.51 -12.35
CA GLN A 86 -10.41 13.10 -11.97
C GLN A 86 -11.08 12.27 -10.87
N GLU A 87 -11.17 10.94 -11.05
CA GLU A 87 -11.75 10.04 -10.05
C GLU A 87 -10.96 10.08 -8.74
N LEU A 88 -9.63 10.12 -8.78
CA LEU A 88 -8.80 10.28 -7.59
C LEU A 88 -9.14 11.58 -6.85
N ASN A 89 -9.24 12.71 -7.57
CA ASN A 89 -9.60 13.99 -6.98
C ASN A 89 -11.00 13.97 -6.35
N GLU A 90 -11.99 13.42 -7.05
CA GLU A 90 -13.37 13.28 -6.58
C GLU A 90 -13.44 12.45 -5.29
N ARG A 91 -12.72 11.32 -5.25
CA ARG A 91 -12.61 10.48 -4.03
C ARG A 91 -11.97 11.24 -2.88
N VAL A 92 -10.87 11.96 -3.13
CA VAL A 92 -10.20 12.75 -2.09
C VAL A 92 -11.11 13.85 -1.54
N ILE A 93 -11.84 14.56 -2.41
CA ILE A 93 -12.81 15.60 -2.04
C ILE A 93 -13.92 15.01 -1.18
N LYS A 94 -14.48 13.85 -1.59
CA LYS A 94 -15.54 13.14 -0.86
C LYS A 94 -15.15 12.85 0.60
N TYR A 95 -13.89 12.51 0.85
CA TYR A 95 -13.41 12.20 2.21
C TYR A 95 -12.83 13.39 2.96
N LYS A 96 -12.60 14.54 2.31
CA LYS A 96 -12.21 15.78 3.01
C LYS A 96 -13.42 16.39 3.70
N SER A 97 -13.28 16.76 4.98
CA SER A 97 -14.30 17.52 5.69
C SER A 97 -14.52 18.88 4.99
N LYS A 98 -15.78 19.34 4.89
CA LYS A 98 -16.20 20.61 4.25
C LYS A 98 -15.44 21.88 4.70
N LYS A 99 -14.67 21.84 5.79
CA LYS A 99 -13.88 22.97 6.32
C LYS A 99 -12.53 23.22 5.61
N LEU A 100 -12.08 22.35 4.70
CA LEU A 100 -10.73 22.41 4.09
C LEU A 100 -10.74 22.73 2.58
N ILE A 101 -11.86 23.23 2.04
CA ILE A 101 -12.06 23.56 0.61
C ILE A 101 -11.47 24.94 0.29
N VAL A 102 -10.19 25.18 0.60
CA VAL A 102 -9.53 26.47 0.28
C VAL A 102 -8.24 26.27 -0.54
N ASP A 103 -7.80 25.03 -0.78
CA ASP A 103 -6.59 24.77 -1.59
C ASP A 103 -6.94 23.98 -2.86
N ASN A 104 -6.65 24.57 -4.02
CA ASN A 104 -6.77 23.91 -5.33
C ASN A 104 -5.82 22.70 -5.46
N ASN A 105 -4.77 22.64 -4.63
CA ASN A 105 -3.87 21.50 -4.58
C ASN A 105 -4.30 20.51 -3.50
N HIS A 106 -5.03 19.47 -3.90
CA HIS A 106 -5.44 18.42 -2.99
C HIS A 106 -4.23 17.57 -2.54
N ASN A 107 -3.54 18.01 -1.50
CA ASN A 107 -2.51 17.19 -0.87
C ASN A 107 -3.14 15.95 -0.20
N ILE A 108 -2.55 14.80 -0.46
CA ILE A 108 -2.88 13.50 0.13
C ILE A 108 -1.65 12.91 0.82
N GLY A 109 -1.88 12.13 1.88
CA GLY A 109 -0.83 11.33 2.48
C GLY A 109 -0.68 10.01 1.74
N CYS A 110 0.45 9.78 1.08
CA CYS A 110 0.75 8.56 0.35
C CYS A 110 1.47 7.56 1.27
N ILE A 111 0.82 6.43 1.57
CA ILE A 111 1.46 5.27 2.22
C ILE A 111 1.86 4.31 1.11
N ILE A 112 3.15 4.30 0.79
CA ILE A 112 3.70 3.56 -0.35
C ILE A 112 4.01 2.14 0.10
N LEU A 113 3.41 1.18 -0.60
CA LEU A 113 3.55 -0.24 -0.32
C LEU A 113 4.09 -0.98 -1.53
N THR A 114 4.96 -1.95 -1.29
CA THR A 114 5.51 -2.87 -2.30
C THR A 114 5.01 -4.29 -2.06
N GLU A 115 5.08 -5.12 -3.11
CA GLU A 115 4.66 -6.52 -3.11
C GLU A 115 3.25 -6.69 -2.52
N PRO A 116 2.24 -5.98 -3.07
CA PRO A 116 0.88 -6.10 -2.58
C PRO A 116 0.36 -7.52 -2.84
N PHE A 117 -0.38 -8.04 -1.89
CA PHE A 117 -1.06 -9.33 -2.00
C PHE A 117 -2.55 -9.16 -1.69
N PHE A 118 -3.37 -9.93 -2.39
CA PHE A 118 -4.82 -9.91 -2.22
C PHE A 118 -5.32 -11.34 -2.00
N PHE A 119 -6.11 -11.53 -0.95
CA PHE A 119 -6.72 -12.81 -0.64
C PHE A 119 -7.92 -13.09 -1.53
N ASN A 120 -8.15 -14.37 -1.82
CA ASN A 120 -9.44 -14.81 -2.34
C ASN A 120 -10.50 -14.61 -1.24
N GLU A 121 -11.77 -14.43 -1.62
CA GLU A 121 -12.84 -14.14 -0.65
C GLU A 121 -12.98 -15.22 0.43
N LYS A 122 -12.82 -16.49 0.05
CA LYS A 122 -12.79 -17.63 0.99
C LYS A 122 -11.65 -17.59 2.01
N ASP A 123 -10.61 -16.81 1.71
CA ASP A 123 -9.39 -16.66 2.50
C ASP A 123 -9.30 -15.32 3.23
N TRP A 124 -10.33 -14.47 3.11
CA TRP A 124 -10.44 -13.25 3.89
C TRP A 124 -10.34 -13.55 5.39
N ILE A 125 -9.58 -12.72 6.09
CA ILE A 125 -9.29 -12.88 7.51
C ILE A 125 -10.27 -11.99 8.28
N SER A 126 -10.98 -12.55 9.26
CA SER A 126 -11.84 -11.76 10.15
C SER A 126 -11.01 -10.73 10.92
N VAL A 127 -11.60 -9.56 11.18
CA VAL A 127 -10.91 -8.56 11.99
C VAL A 127 -10.58 -9.11 13.38
N PRO A 128 -9.44 -8.72 13.98
CA PRO A 128 -9.08 -9.13 15.32
C PRO A 128 -10.20 -8.85 16.34
N ALA A 129 -10.34 -9.72 17.34
CA ALA A 129 -11.44 -9.64 18.32
C ALA A 129 -11.47 -8.32 19.12
N ASP A 130 -10.32 -7.65 19.24
CA ASP A 130 -10.17 -6.36 19.91
C ASP A 130 -10.31 -5.15 18.95
N TRP A 131 -10.83 -5.38 17.74
CA TRP A 131 -11.20 -4.34 16.80
C TRP A 131 -12.49 -3.63 17.23
N LYS A 132 -12.37 -2.37 17.63
CA LYS A 132 -13.52 -1.56 18.08
C LYS A 132 -14.23 -0.90 16.88
N ARG A 133 -15.57 -0.86 16.90
CA ARG A 133 -16.40 -0.23 15.83
C ARG A 133 -16.06 1.24 15.56
N GLY A 134 -15.57 1.97 16.56
CA GLY A 134 -15.20 3.37 16.43
C GLY A 134 -13.90 3.65 15.67
N ILE A 135 -13.10 2.63 15.32
CA ILE A 135 -11.85 2.82 14.57
C ILE A 135 -12.18 3.25 13.14
N GLN A 136 -11.75 4.46 12.74
CA GLN A 136 -12.05 5.04 11.41
C GLN A 136 -10.89 4.97 10.41
N THR A 137 -9.66 4.80 10.88
CA THR A 137 -8.46 4.85 10.03
C THR A 137 -7.68 3.54 10.02
N GLY A 138 -7.46 2.96 11.19
CA GLY A 138 -6.75 1.71 11.34
C GLY A 138 -6.18 1.52 12.73
N LYS A 139 -5.47 0.41 12.93
CA LYS A 139 -4.89 0.04 14.22
C LYS A 139 -3.59 -0.73 14.03
N THR A 140 -2.60 -0.42 14.85
CA THR A 140 -1.32 -1.12 14.91
C THR A 140 -1.41 -2.32 15.84
N TYR A 141 -0.77 -3.42 15.44
CA TYR A 141 -0.57 -4.63 16.23
C TYR A 141 0.93 -4.92 16.31
N SER A 142 1.43 -5.29 17.50
CA SER A 142 2.79 -5.80 17.66
C SER A 142 2.80 -7.32 17.71
N THR A 143 3.78 -7.95 17.06
CA THR A 143 4.10 -9.38 17.19
C THR A 143 4.53 -9.78 18.60
N ASP A 144 4.71 -8.84 19.52
CA ASP A 144 4.99 -9.15 20.93
C ASP A 144 3.71 -9.46 21.71
N THR A 145 2.55 -9.07 21.16
CA THR A 145 1.23 -9.32 21.75
C THR A 145 0.61 -10.61 21.21
N PHE A 146 -0.23 -11.28 22.00
CA PHE A 146 -0.96 -12.48 21.56
C PHE A 146 -1.79 -12.23 20.30
N VAL A 147 -2.54 -11.11 20.27
CA VAL A 147 -3.39 -10.75 19.12
C VAL A 147 -2.56 -10.52 17.87
N GLY A 148 -1.43 -9.82 17.97
CA GLY A 148 -0.54 -9.59 16.85
C GLY A 148 0.14 -10.87 16.33
N LYS A 149 0.61 -11.75 17.23
CA LYS A 149 1.16 -13.07 16.80
C LYS A 149 0.12 -13.88 16.02
N ARG A 150 -1.11 -13.94 16.54
CA ARG A 150 -2.21 -14.66 15.90
C ARG A 150 -2.57 -14.09 14.54
N LEU A 151 -2.64 -12.76 14.43
CA LEU A 151 -2.93 -12.09 13.16
C LEU A 151 -1.84 -12.39 12.11
N LEU A 152 -0.56 -12.30 12.50
CA LEU A 152 0.55 -12.62 11.62
C LEU A 152 0.51 -14.08 11.15
N GLN A 153 0.22 -15.00 12.07
CA GLN A 153 0.07 -16.42 11.74
C GLN A 153 -1.02 -16.63 10.68
N GLN A 154 -2.20 -16.03 10.86
CA GLN A 154 -3.29 -16.13 9.89
C GLN A 154 -2.87 -15.60 8.50
N VAL A 155 -2.19 -14.45 8.46
CA VAL A 155 -1.67 -13.89 7.19
C VAL A 155 -0.72 -14.87 6.51
N ASN A 156 0.26 -15.40 7.25
CA ASN A 156 1.25 -16.33 6.72
C ASN A 156 0.62 -17.64 6.23
N GLU A 157 -0.38 -18.17 6.94
CA GLU A 157 -1.14 -19.35 6.52
C GLU A 157 -1.85 -19.10 5.19
N LYS A 158 -2.51 -17.94 5.03
CA LYS A 158 -3.20 -17.59 3.78
C LYS A 158 -2.24 -17.40 2.61
N LEU A 159 -1.11 -16.73 2.83
CA LEU A 159 -0.08 -16.54 1.81
C LEU A 159 0.53 -17.88 1.35
N LYS A 160 0.87 -18.77 2.29
CA LYS A 160 1.40 -20.11 1.96
C LYS A 160 0.40 -20.92 1.12
N ASN A 161 -0.88 -20.89 1.47
CA ASN A 161 -1.91 -21.59 0.71
C ASN A 161 -2.05 -21.06 -0.72
N GLN A 162 -1.91 -19.75 -0.94
CA GLN A 162 -1.90 -19.17 -2.28
C GLN A 162 -0.69 -19.62 -3.10
N THR A 163 0.50 -19.63 -2.52
CA THR A 163 1.72 -20.12 -3.20
C THR A 163 1.59 -21.59 -3.58
N LEU A 164 1.08 -22.44 -2.69
CA LEU A 164 0.86 -23.86 -2.97
C LEU A 164 -0.16 -24.09 -4.09
N ILE A 165 -1.25 -23.32 -4.14
CA ILE A 165 -2.25 -23.41 -5.22
C ILE A 165 -1.65 -22.96 -6.55
N SER A 166 -0.86 -21.89 -6.57
CA SER A 166 -0.17 -21.41 -7.77
C SER A 166 0.88 -22.42 -8.27
N ALA A 167 1.63 -23.03 -7.36
CA ALA A 167 2.58 -24.10 -7.65
C ALA A 167 1.87 -25.33 -8.23
N ASN A 168 0.78 -25.80 -7.61
CA ASN A 168 0.01 -26.95 -8.11
C ASN A 168 -0.68 -26.71 -9.46
N LYS A 169 -0.86 -25.45 -9.87
CA LYS A 169 -1.34 -25.08 -11.21
C LYS A 169 -0.25 -25.09 -12.29
N SER A 170 1.02 -25.16 -11.89
CA SER A 170 2.20 -25.01 -12.76
C SER A 170 3.08 -26.26 -12.84
N TYR A 171 2.62 -27.41 -12.32
CA TYR A 171 3.32 -28.70 -12.45
C TYR A 171 2.54 -29.71 -13.30
N GLU A 172 2.73 -29.64 -14.62
CA GLU A 172 3.41 -30.76 -15.28
C GLU A 172 4.92 -30.48 -15.20
N GLN A 173 5.64 -31.45 -14.62
CA GLN A 173 7.10 -31.59 -14.52
C GLN A 173 7.91 -30.79 -13.47
N ASP A 174 8.58 -31.62 -12.66
CA ASP A 174 9.79 -31.42 -11.85
C ASP A 174 9.67 -30.98 -10.39
N SER A 175 9.38 -31.98 -9.56
CA SER A 175 9.87 -32.09 -8.18
C SER A 175 11.39 -31.97 -8.12
N PHE A 176 11.93 -31.02 -7.35
CA PHE A 176 13.09 -31.21 -6.46
C PHE A 176 13.25 -29.95 -5.60
N GLU A 177 13.57 -30.14 -4.31
CA GLU A 177 13.90 -29.09 -3.35
C GLU A 177 15.06 -28.22 -3.86
N ARG A 178 14.75 -27.01 -4.37
CA ARG A 178 15.73 -26.05 -4.94
C ARG A 178 15.73 -24.69 -4.24
N TYR A 179 15.61 -24.64 -2.91
CA TYR A 179 15.66 -23.36 -2.20
C TYR A 179 16.86 -23.33 -1.24
N GLY A 180 17.73 -22.33 -1.45
CA GLY A 180 18.80 -21.99 -0.52
C GLY A 180 18.25 -21.42 0.80
N LYS A 181 19.14 -21.19 1.77
CA LYS A 181 18.79 -20.61 3.09
C LYS A 181 17.96 -19.33 2.92
N GLU A 182 16.94 -19.13 3.77
CA GLU A 182 16.12 -17.92 3.79
C GLU A 182 17.01 -16.66 3.82
N GLN A 183 16.89 -15.80 2.80
CA GLN A 183 17.61 -14.54 2.72
C GLN A 183 16.63 -13.40 2.95
N ILE A 184 17.04 -12.41 3.76
CA ILE A 184 16.32 -11.15 3.89
C ILE A 184 16.60 -10.33 2.64
N VAL A 185 15.70 -10.41 1.66
CA VAL A 185 15.77 -9.61 0.44
C VAL A 185 15.13 -8.25 0.71
N LYS A 186 15.77 -7.17 0.24
CA LYS A 186 15.09 -5.86 0.19
C LYS A 186 14.08 -5.92 -0.97
N PRO A 187 12.78 -5.72 -0.71
CA PRO A 187 11.77 -5.73 -1.77
C PRO A 187 12.14 -4.79 -2.91
N ARG A 188 11.85 -5.19 -4.15
CA ARG A 188 12.10 -4.35 -5.32
C ARG A 188 11.15 -3.15 -5.26
N LEU A 189 11.71 -1.94 -5.38
CA LEU A 189 10.90 -0.73 -5.50
C LEU A 189 10.31 -0.66 -6.91
N GLY A 190 9.00 -0.44 -6.98
CA GLY A 190 8.35 -0.05 -8.21
C GLY A 190 8.75 1.37 -8.64
N GLN A 191 8.43 1.73 -9.88
CA GLN A 191 8.84 3.00 -10.46
C GLN A 191 8.24 4.21 -9.72
N GLY A 192 6.99 4.11 -9.25
CA GLY A 192 6.32 5.16 -8.50
C GLY A 192 6.98 5.40 -7.15
N ALA A 193 7.21 4.33 -6.38
CA ALA A 193 7.91 4.39 -5.10
C ALA A 193 9.31 4.99 -5.25
N PHE A 194 10.07 4.52 -6.24
CA PHE A 194 11.41 5.04 -6.52
C PHE A 194 11.38 6.55 -6.83
N ARG A 195 10.47 6.97 -7.72
CA ARG A 195 10.33 8.37 -8.11
C ARG A 195 10.00 9.26 -6.91
N VAL A 196 9.09 8.84 -6.02
CA VAL A 196 8.77 9.61 -4.80
C VAL A 196 9.96 9.67 -3.85
N LEU A 197 10.70 8.57 -3.69
CA LEU A 197 11.89 8.53 -2.83
C LEU A 197 12.98 9.50 -3.31
N VAL A 198 13.28 9.50 -4.61
CA VAL A 198 14.23 10.43 -5.21
C VAL A 198 13.74 11.88 -5.05
N THR A 199 12.48 12.13 -5.36
CA THR A 199 11.88 13.47 -5.27
C THR A 199 11.97 14.03 -3.85
N ASP A 200 11.69 13.23 -2.84
CA ASP A 200 11.81 13.63 -1.44
C ASP A 200 13.26 13.83 -1.00
N ALA A 201 14.21 13.02 -1.49
CA ALA A 201 15.64 13.15 -1.14
C ALA A 201 16.22 14.50 -1.57
N TYR A 202 15.71 15.07 -2.67
CA TYR A 202 16.07 16.41 -3.15
C TYR A 202 15.15 17.51 -2.61
N ASN A 203 14.40 17.27 -1.53
CA ASN A 203 13.45 18.22 -0.95
C ASN A 203 12.47 18.80 -1.98
N ARG A 204 12.14 18.02 -3.03
CA ARG A 204 11.23 18.40 -4.10
C ARG A 204 11.68 19.63 -4.88
N LYS A 205 12.99 19.80 -4.97
CA LYS A 205 13.64 20.85 -5.75
C LYS A 205 14.43 20.22 -6.87
N CYS A 206 14.59 20.96 -7.96
CA CYS A 206 15.58 20.60 -8.97
C CYS A 206 16.97 20.49 -8.33
N SER A 207 17.68 19.40 -8.59
CA SER A 207 19.02 19.17 -8.05
C SER A 207 20.07 20.13 -8.60
N VAL A 208 19.81 20.72 -9.78
CA VAL A 208 20.71 21.66 -10.46
C VAL A 208 20.39 23.12 -10.11
N THR A 209 19.12 23.53 -10.24
CA THR A 209 18.72 24.93 -10.08
C THR A 209 18.24 25.28 -8.67
N GLY A 210 17.93 24.27 -7.83
CA GLY A 210 17.31 24.48 -6.53
C GLY A 210 15.86 25.01 -6.59
N GLU A 211 15.33 25.16 -7.80
CA GLU A 211 13.97 25.65 -8.03
C GLU A 211 12.94 24.66 -7.51
N LYS A 212 11.84 25.19 -6.94
CA LYS A 212 10.73 24.39 -6.38
C LYS A 212 9.73 23.90 -7.43
N THR A 213 9.93 24.23 -8.70
CA THR A 213 9.22 23.59 -9.80
C THR A 213 9.70 22.15 -9.85
N LEU A 214 8.85 21.23 -9.41
CA LEU A 214 9.12 19.81 -9.50
C LEU A 214 9.33 19.47 -10.98
N PRO A 215 10.55 19.09 -11.40
CA PRO A 215 10.76 18.66 -12.77
C PRO A 215 9.88 17.43 -13.00
N VAL A 216 9.37 17.27 -14.22
CA VAL A 216 8.87 15.97 -14.69
C VAL A 216 10.08 15.04 -14.68
N LEU A 217 10.32 14.39 -13.53
CA LEU A 217 11.38 13.43 -13.36
C LEU A 217 10.94 12.14 -14.06
N ASP A 218 11.25 12.04 -15.35
CA ASP A 218 11.27 10.76 -16.05
C ASP A 218 12.47 9.96 -15.54
N ALA A 219 12.23 9.13 -14.52
CA ALA A 219 13.22 8.16 -14.05
C ALA A 219 13.33 7.05 -15.11
N ALA A 220 14.20 7.24 -16.11
CA ALA A 220 14.54 6.21 -17.06
C ALA A 220 15.23 5.04 -16.32
N HIS A 221 14.48 3.95 -16.13
CA HIS A 221 15.03 2.72 -15.56
C HIS A 221 15.89 2.06 -16.63
N ILE A 222 17.22 2.05 -16.43
CA ILE A 222 18.15 1.37 -17.33
C ILE A 222 17.84 -0.13 -17.25
N LYS A 223 17.27 -0.68 -18.31
CA LYS A 223 17.22 -2.13 -18.52
C LYS A 223 18.64 -2.59 -18.87
N SER A 224 19.26 -3.31 -17.95
CA SER A 224 20.38 -4.21 -18.24
C SER A 224 19.85 -5.48 -18.89
#